data_AF-A0A5P9PVW8-F1
#
_entry.id   AF-A0A5P9PVW8-F1
#
_cell.length_a   1.000
_cell.length_b   1.000
_cell.length_c   1.000
_cell.angle_alpha   90.00
_cell.angle_beta   90.00
_cell.angle_gamma   90.00
#
_symmetry.space_group_name_H-M   'P 1'
#
loop_
_entity.id
_entity.type
_entity.pdbx_description
1 polymer ?
#
loop_
_entity_poly.entity_id
_entity_poly.type
_entity_poly.pdbx_seq_one_letter_code
_entity_poly.pdbx_strand_id
1 'polypeptide(L)'
;MPDSTSVAAARPPSFEDFPGEGIVYTDTGMRLGVKVKAIDSTWAPEVMDKPASPGRHYLAVWIAATPELPDRGTNDVSIEQKLYVRYKPADGTCGSGTSDTPDSSGYCFASGWPGSGLVVLEDDNWREHRWEQQTYTSSDIGRGETRIGQIGFEIDETVQATDFGLCAPTREEFYSPSFFPCTAFKAPDGPA
;
A
#
# COMPACT_ATOMS: atom_id res chain seq x y z
N MET A 1 -12.12 37.91 -27.46
CA MET A 1 -11.51 36.59 -27.66
C MET A 1 -11.23 36.07 -26.26
N PRO A 2 -11.88 35.00 -25.78
CA PRO A 2 -11.50 34.43 -24.50
C PRO A 2 -10.20 33.66 -24.67
N ASP A 3 -9.27 33.92 -23.76
CA ASP A 3 -7.96 33.27 -23.65
C ASP A 3 -8.09 31.75 -23.66
N SER A 4 -7.34 31.12 -24.57
CA SER A 4 -7.06 29.69 -24.49
C SER A 4 -6.07 29.47 -23.36
N THR A 5 -6.57 29.16 -22.16
CA THR A 5 -5.77 28.54 -21.12
C THR A 5 -5.31 27.18 -21.65
N SER A 6 -4.09 27.14 -22.16
CA SER A 6 -3.35 25.90 -22.39
C SER A 6 -3.18 25.23 -21.04
N VAL A 7 -4.06 24.28 -20.72
CA VAL A 7 -3.85 23.35 -19.60
C VAL A 7 -2.52 22.66 -19.89
N ALA A 8 -1.50 22.93 -19.06
CA ALA A 8 -0.25 22.21 -19.14
C ALA A 8 -0.59 20.72 -19.11
N ALA A 9 -0.16 19.97 -20.13
CA ALA A 9 -0.42 18.54 -20.18
C ALA A 9 0.09 17.92 -18.87
N ALA A 10 -0.81 17.27 -18.12
CA ALA A 10 -0.44 16.61 -16.88
C ALA A 10 0.66 15.59 -17.19
N ARG A 11 1.74 15.64 -16.40
CA ARG A 11 2.84 14.69 -16.52
C ARG A 11 2.60 13.59 -15.47
N PRO A 12 2.87 12.32 -15.79
CA PRO A 12 2.87 11.26 -14.80
C PRO A 12 3.69 11.63 -13.57
N PRO A 13 3.16 11.45 -12.35
CA PRO A 13 3.88 11.75 -11.13
C PRO A 13 5.11 10.84 -10.99
N SER A 14 6.22 11.41 -10.54
CA SER A 14 7.42 10.64 -10.21
C SER A 14 7.34 10.13 -8.76
N PHE A 15 8.06 9.05 -8.46
CA PHE A 15 8.07 8.46 -7.13
C PHE A 15 8.45 9.47 -6.02
N GLU A 16 9.32 10.42 -6.31
CA GLU A 16 9.77 11.43 -5.35
C GLU A 16 8.75 12.54 -5.10
N ASP A 17 7.74 12.69 -5.96
CA ASP A 17 6.67 13.68 -5.79
C ASP A 17 5.70 13.28 -4.66
N PHE A 18 5.69 12.00 -4.27
CA PHE A 18 4.83 11.48 -3.21
C PHE A 18 5.47 11.62 -1.82
N PRO A 19 4.67 11.95 -0.79
CA PRO A 19 5.17 12.14 0.58
C PRO A 19 5.68 10.83 1.19
N GLY A 20 6.48 10.97 2.24
CA GLY A 20 6.96 9.86 3.05
C GLY A 20 8.20 9.16 2.49
N GLU A 21 8.80 8.34 3.36
CA GLU A 21 9.97 7.53 3.03
C GLU A 21 9.53 6.23 2.36
N GLY A 22 10.25 5.82 1.30
CA GLY A 22 10.03 4.53 0.65
C GLY A 22 10.80 3.40 1.33
N ILE A 23 10.22 2.22 1.32
CA ILE A 23 10.87 0.96 1.73
C ILE A 23 11.16 0.10 0.52
N VAL A 24 12.22 -0.71 0.60
CA VAL A 24 12.52 -1.68 -0.44
C VAL A 24 11.75 -2.96 -0.15
N TYR A 25 10.83 -3.28 -1.06
CA TYR A 25 10.08 -4.51 -1.11
C TYR A 25 10.77 -5.51 -2.04
N THR A 26 10.96 -6.73 -1.56
CA THR A 26 11.38 -7.87 -2.39
C THR A 26 10.62 -9.13 -1.99
N ASP A 27 10.04 -9.82 -2.97
CA ASP A 27 9.41 -11.12 -2.80
C ASP A 27 10.33 -12.27 -3.24
N THR A 28 9.92 -13.48 -2.89
CA THR A 28 10.59 -14.73 -3.30
C THR A 28 10.67 -14.79 -4.83
N GLY A 29 11.90 -14.87 -5.35
CA GLY A 29 12.15 -14.93 -6.79
C GLY A 29 12.42 -13.57 -7.45
N MET A 30 12.20 -12.44 -6.76
CA MET A 30 12.52 -11.13 -7.31
C MET A 30 14.03 -10.89 -7.43
N ARG A 31 14.48 -10.64 -8.66
CA ARG A 31 15.89 -10.35 -8.98
C ARG A 31 16.32 -8.94 -8.61
N LEU A 32 15.39 -7.98 -8.59
CA LEU A 32 15.60 -6.59 -8.20
C LEU A 32 14.40 -6.14 -7.37
N GLY A 33 14.65 -5.39 -6.30
CA GLY A 33 13.58 -4.89 -5.44
C GLY A 33 12.79 -3.76 -6.09
N VAL A 34 11.71 -3.40 -5.40
CA VAL A 34 10.85 -2.28 -5.73
C VAL A 34 10.83 -1.37 -4.52
N LYS A 35 11.07 -0.07 -4.72
CA LYS A 35 10.76 0.93 -3.71
C LYS A 35 9.26 1.15 -3.70
N VAL A 36 8.65 0.95 -2.54
CA VAL A 36 7.23 1.24 -2.32
C VAL A 36 7.07 2.28 -1.23
N LYS A 37 6.07 3.14 -1.36
CA LYS A 37 5.64 4.04 -0.28
C LYS A 37 4.13 4.23 -0.31
N ALA A 38 3.53 4.41 0.86
CA ALA A 38 2.13 4.80 0.95
C ALA A 38 2.00 6.29 0.57
N ILE A 39 1.11 6.57 -0.37
CA ILE A 39 0.80 7.93 -0.83
C ILE A 39 -0.31 8.51 0.03
N ASP A 40 -1.32 7.67 0.29
CA ASP A 40 -2.58 8.12 0.85
C ASP A 40 -3.35 6.95 1.47
N SER A 41 -4.31 7.24 2.34
CA SER A 41 -5.18 6.22 2.93
C SER A 41 -6.60 6.73 3.22
N THR A 42 -7.54 5.80 3.35
CA THR A 42 -8.92 6.08 3.75
C THR A 42 -9.58 4.85 4.35
N TRP A 43 -10.58 5.04 5.21
CA TRP A 43 -11.47 3.97 5.66
C TRP A 43 -12.56 3.73 4.63
N ALA A 44 -12.83 2.47 4.33
CA ALA A 44 -13.90 2.07 3.44
C ALA A 44 -14.55 0.75 3.87
N PRO A 45 -15.88 0.61 3.76
CA PRO A 45 -16.54 -0.68 3.98
C PRO A 45 -16.30 -1.67 2.83
N GLU A 46 -15.83 -1.18 1.68
CA GLU A 46 -15.60 -1.95 0.47
C GLU A 46 -14.37 -1.41 -0.28
N VAL A 47 -13.54 -2.30 -0.80
CA VAL A 47 -12.38 -1.96 -1.64
C VAL A 47 -12.39 -2.89 -2.86
N MET A 48 -12.28 -2.34 -4.07
CA MET A 48 -12.25 -3.12 -5.33
C MET A 48 -13.40 -4.14 -5.47
N ASP A 49 -14.63 -3.69 -5.21
CA ASP A 49 -15.84 -4.53 -5.23
C ASP A 49 -15.81 -5.69 -4.23
N LYS A 50 -14.96 -5.62 -3.19
CA LYS A 50 -14.90 -6.58 -2.07
C LYS A 50 -15.40 -5.94 -0.79
N PRO A 51 -16.52 -6.41 -0.21
CA PRO A 51 -16.98 -5.93 1.08
C PRO A 51 -16.09 -6.49 2.19
N ALA A 52 -15.85 -5.67 3.21
CA ALA A 52 -15.15 -6.12 4.41
C ALA A 52 -15.96 -7.18 5.16
N SER A 53 -15.27 -8.02 5.94
CA SER A 53 -15.93 -8.98 6.83
C SER A 53 -16.83 -8.26 7.84
N PRO A 54 -17.94 -8.86 8.31
CA PRO A 54 -18.80 -8.23 9.32
C PRO A 54 -18.03 -7.78 10.57
N GLY A 55 -18.22 -6.52 10.98
CA GLY A 55 -17.52 -5.91 12.12
C GLY A 55 -16.11 -5.40 11.79
N ARG A 56 -15.78 -5.24 10.50
CA ARG A 56 -14.49 -4.75 10.04
C ARG A 56 -14.68 -3.73 8.92
N HIS A 57 -13.68 -2.87 8.78
CA HIS A 57 -13.51 -2.02 7.62
C HIS A 57 -12.14 -2.20 6.97
N TYR A 58 -12.06 -1.86 5.69
CA TYR A 58 -10.78 -1.73 5.02
C TYR A 58 -10.15 -0.40 5.36
N LEU A 59 -8.90 -0.44 5.80
CA LEU A 59 -7.95 0.61 5.54
C LEU A 59 -7.49 0.47 4.08
N ALA A 60 -8.03 1.29 3.18
CA ALA A 60 -7.58 1.37 1.80
C ALA A 60 -6.34 2.27 1.73
N VAL A 61 -5.24 1.75 1.20
CA VAL A 61 -3.96 2.48 1.04
C VAL A 61 -3.59 2.53 -0.43
N TRP A 62 -3.32 3.72 -0.94
CA TRP A 62 -2.70 3.91 -2.24
C TRP A 62 -1.19 3.91 -2.08
N ILE A 63 -0.50 3.19 -2.95
CA ILE A 63 0.97 3.08 -2.91
C ILE A 63 1.57 3.52 -4.24
N ALA A 64 2.75 4.13 -4.16
CA ALA A 64 3.62 4.33 -5.31
C ALA A 64 4.67 3.22 -5.30
N ALA A 65 5.04 2.75 -6.49
CA ALA A 65 6.04 1.72 -6.71
C ALA A 65 6.98 2.13 -7.84
N THR A 66 8.28 2.00 -7.63
CA THR A 66 9.31 2.21 -8.66
C THR A 66 10.45 1.20 -8.49
N PRO A 67 11.24 0.86 -9.52
CA PRO A 67 12.35 -0.05 -9.34
C PRO A 67 13.35 0.49 -8.31
N GLU A 68 13.92 -0.40 -7.49
CA GLU A 68 14.96 -0.03 -6.52
C GLU A 68 16.14 0.69 -7.19
N LEU A 69 16.52 0.18 -8.37
CA LEU A 69 17.57 0.71 -9.23
C LEU A 69 16.92 1.38 -10.46
N PRO A 70 16.89 2.73 -10.56
CA PRO A 70 16.12 3.42 -11.60
C PRO A 70 16.68 3.22 -13.02
N ASP A 71 17.95 2.83 -13.16
CA ASP A 71 18.56 2.47 -14.46
C ASP A 71 18.11 1.08 -14.96
N ARG A 72 17.42 0.31 -14.12
CA ARG A 72 16.89 -1.03 -14.40
C ARG A 72 15.37 -1.03 -14.22
N GLY A 73 14.69 -1.85 -15.02
CA GLY A 73 13.29 -2.19 -14.74
C GLY A 73 13.23 -3.32 -13.73
N THR A 74 12.04 -3.61 -13.24
CA THR A 74 11.79 -4.85 -12.52
C THR A 74 10.54 -5.52 -13.08
N ASN A 75 10.50 -6.84 -13.02
CA ASN A 75 9.42 -7.62 -13.58
C ASN A 75 8.71 -8.37 -12.47
N ASP A 76 7.50 -8.82 -12.77
CA ASP A 76 6.73 -9.69 -11.90
C ASP A 76 6.41 -9.11 -10.51
N VAL A 77 6.16 -7.80 -10.44
CA VAL A 77 5.81 -7.14 -9.17
C VAL A 77 4.34 -7.37 -8.84
N SER A 78 4.08 -8.05 -7.72
CA SER A 78 2.75 -8.19 -7.15
C SER A 78 2.69 -7.55 -5.76
N ILE A 79 1.55 -6.93 -5.43
CA ILE A 79 1.32 -6.25 -4.15
C ILE A 79 0.20 -6.92 -3.34
N GLU A 80 -0.60 -7.79 -3.96
CA GLU A 80 -1.68 -8.54 -3.32
C GLU A 80 -1.09 -9.58 -2.34
N GLN A 81 -1.49 -9.55 -1.08
CA GLN A 81 -1.00 -10.45 -0.02
C GLN A 81 0.51 -10.40 0.24
N LYS A 82 1.21 -9.38 -0.29
CA LYS A 82 2.66 -9.22 -0.13
C LYS A 82 3.04 -8.14 0.86
N LEU A 83 2.22 -7.10 0.97
CA LEU A 83 2.46 -6.00 1.89
C LEU A 83 1.61 -6.16 3.15
N TYR A 84 2.06 -5.52 4.22
CA TYR A 84 1.41 -5.54 5.52
C TYR A 84 1.23 -4.11 6.00
N VAL A 85 0.17 -3.86 6.75
CA VAL A 85 0.08 -2.67 7.59
C VAL A 85 0.37 -3.08 9.02
N ARG A 86 1.20 -2.29 9.70
CA ARG A 86 1.28 -2.30 11.15
C ARG A 86 0.47 -1.17 11.73
N TYR A 87 -0.10 -1.39 12.90
CA TYR A 87 -0.79 -0.37 13.67
C TYR A 87 -0.70 -0.67 15.17
N LYS A 88 -0.86 0.37 15.98
CA LYS A 88 -0.85 0.25 17.44
C LYS A 88 -2.27 0.34 17.97
N PRO A 89 -2.80 -0.71 18.63
CA PRO A 89 -4.14 -0.65 19.22
C PRO A 89 -4.10 0.12 20.55
N ALA A 90 -5.14 0.91 20.82
CA ALA A 90 -5.25 1.67 22.07
C ALA A 90 -5.42 0.79 23.32
N ASP A 91 -6.11 -0.34 23.20
CA ASP A 91 -6.42 -1.25 24.30
C ASP A 91 -5.45 -2.44 24.43
N GLY A 92 -4.47 -2.54 23.53
CA GLY A 92 -3.49 -3.61 23.50
C GLY A 92 -3.96 -4.90 22.83
N THR A 93 -5.09 -4.90 22.10
CA THR A 93 -5.60 -6.08 21.38
C THR A 93 -5.68 -5.83 19.87
N CYS A 94 -5.35 -6.83 19.06
CA CYS A 94 -5.27 -6.71 17.59
C CYS A 94 -6.59 -6.95 16.85
N GLY A 95 -7.71 -6.94 17.57
CA GLY A 95 -9.01 -7.31 17.03
C GLY A 95 -9.11 -8.80 16.71
N SER A 96 -10.34 -9.26 16.44
CA SER A 96 -10.59 -10.67 16.17
C SER A 96 -9.99 -11.07 14.81
N GLY A 97 -9.14 -12.11 14.74
CA GLY A 97 -8.69 -12.72 13.48
C GLY A 97 -7.40 -12.18 12.84
N THR A 98 -6.66 -11.33 13.55
CA THR A 98 -5.18 -11.32 13.44
C THR A 98 -4.64 -12.19 14.58
N SER A 99 -3.38 -12.63 14.57
CA SER A 99 -2.82 -13.36 15.73
C SER A 99 -3.02 -12.50 16.99
N ASP A 100 -3.87 -12.96 17.91
CA ASP A 100 -4.65 -12.15 18.89
C ASP A 100 -3.82 -11.34 19.92
N THR A 101 -2.50 -11.26 19.77
CA THR A 101 -1.62 -10.47 20.62
C THR A 101 -0.68 -9.60 19.78
N PRO A 102 -0.48 -8.33 20.15
CA PRO A 102 0.56 -7.50 19.56
C PRO A 102 1.93 -8.17 19.67
N ASP A 103 2.84 -7.82 18.76
CA ASP A 103 4.22 -8.24 18.86
C ASP A 103 4.92 -7.70 20.12
N SER A 104 6.19 -8.05 20.31
CA SER A 104 6.98 -7.56 21.46
C SER A 104 7.12 -6.03 21.51
N SER A 105 6.84 -5.33 20.40
CA SER A 105 6.85 -3.87 20.28
C SER A 105 5.46 -3.24 20.47
N GLY A 106 4.42 -4.05 20.69
CA GLY A 106 3.05 -3.60 20.88
C GLY A 106 2.31 -3.27 19.58
N TYR A 107 2.80 -3.73 18.42
CA TYR A 107 2.14 -3.54 17.13
C TYR A 107 1.35 -4.77 16.70
N CYS A 108 0.24 -4.51 16.03
CA CYS A 108 -0.58 -5.48 15.32
C CYS A 108 -0.29 -5.38 13.83
N PHE A 109 -0.47 -6.49 13.11
CA PHE A 109 -0.18 -6.59 11.68
C PHE A 109 -1.39 -7.14 10.96
N ALA A 110 -1.79 -6.49 9.86
CA ALA A 110 -2.79 -6.99 8.94
C ALA A 110 -2.18 -7.16 7.54
N SER A 111 -2.42 -8.31 6.91
CA SER A 111 -1.98 -8.59 5.55
C SER A 111 -2.82 -7.84 4.52
N GLY A 112 -2.19 -7.35 3.45
CA GLY A 112 -2.86 -6.63 2.39
C GLY A 112 -3.73 -7.54 1.52
N TRP A 113 -5.04 -7.31 1.54
CA TRP A 113 -6.01 -7.89 0.63
C TRP A 113 -7.32 -7.09 0.70
N PRO A 114 -8.00 -6.80 -0.43
CA PRO A 114 -7.59 -7.07 -1.82
C PRO A 114 -6.44 -6.16 -2.28
N GLY A 115 -5.76 -6.54 -3.37
CA GLY A 115 -4.73 -5.73 -4.01
C GLY A 115 -4.99 -5.56 -5.51
N SER A 116 -4.67 -4.38 -6.05
CA SER A 116 -4.78 -4.11 -7.49
C SER A 116 -3.51 -4.51 -8.24
N GLY A 117 -3.57 -4.44 -9.57
CA GLY A 117 -2.37 -4.28 -10.39
C GLY A 117 -1.71 -2.92 -10.17
N LEU A 118 -0.47 -2.79 -10.63
CA LEU A 118 0.24 -1.51 -10.65
C LEU A 118 0.06 -0.85 -12.02
N VAL A 119 -0.47 0.37 -12.04
CA VAL A 119 -0.78 1.14 -13.26
C VAL A 119 0.03 2.42 -13.34
N VAL A 120 0.32 2.88 -14.56
CA VAL A 120 0.85 4.23 -14.78
C VAL A 120 -0.34 5.19 -14.81
N LEU A 121 -0.31 6.24 -14.00
CA LEU A 121 -1.29 7.32 -14.06
C LEU A 121 -0.70 8.50 -14.84
N GLU A 122 -1.56 9.18 -15.60
CA GLU A 122 -1.18 10.37 -16.38
C GLU A 122 -1.12 11.64 -15.51
N ASP A 123 -1.75 11.59 -14.33
CA ASP A 123 -1.89 12.69 -13.37
C ASP A 123 -1.90 12.17 -11.90
N ASP A 124 -2.20 13.06 -10.96
CA ASP A 124 -2.32 12.82 -9.53
C ASP A 124 -3.73 12.37 -9.09
N ASN A 125 -4.61 11.95 -10.01
CA ASN A 125 -5.99 11.56 -9.69
C ASN A 125 -6.12 10.07 -9.30
N TRP A 126 -5.19 9.53 -8.51
CA TRP A 126 -5.22 8.11 -8.08
C TRP A 126 -6.48 7.72 -7.31
N ARG A 127 -7.11 8.67 -6.60
CA ARG A 127 -8.38 8.44 -5.87
C ARG A 127 -9.57 8.22 -6.79
N GLU A 128 -9.55 8.83 -7.97
CA GLU A 128 -10.66 8.74 -8.96
C GLU A 128 -10.46 7.58 -9.93
N HIS A 129 -9.25 7.02 -9.98
CA HIS A 129 -8.97 5.83 -10.78
C HIS A 129 -9.81 4.64 -10.30
N ARG A 130 -10.42 3.92 -11.25
CA ARG A 130 -11.13 2.67 -10.94
C ARG A 130 -10.12 1.57 -10.68
N TRP A 131 -10.00 1.15 -9.42
CA TRP A 131 -9.15 0.04 -9.02
C TRP A 131 -9.91 -1.28 -9.11
N GLU A 132 -9.29 -2.27 -9.74
CA GLU A 132 -9.82 -3.63 -9.82
C GLU A 132 -8.87 -4.56 -9.09
N GLN A 133 -9.42 -5.48 -8.31
CA GLN A 133 -8.63 -6.55 -7.72
C GLN A 133 -8.02 -7.36 -8.86
N GLN A 134 -6.72 -7.59 -8.79
CA GLN A 134 -6.08 -8.50 -9.74
C GLN A 134 -5.42 -9.64 -9.00
N THR A 135 -6.05 -10.81 -9.07
CA THR A 135 -5.55 -12.02 -8.42
C THR A 135 -4.51 -12.72 -9.29
N TYR A 136 -3.36 -13.09 -8.71
CA TYR A 136 -2.27 -13.80 -9.39
C TYR A 136 -1.63 -13.06 -10.57
N THR A 137 -1.90 -11.77 -10.71
CA THR A 137 -1.26 -10.94 -11.73
C THR A 137 -0.08 -10.21 -11.13
N SER A 138 0.97 -10.09 -11.94
CA SER A 138 2.12 -9.27 -11.66
C SER A 138 2.19 -8.11 -12.67
N SER A 139 2.89 -7.06 -12.30
CA SER A 139 3.14 -5.90 -13.15
C SER A 139 4.64 -5.74 -13.38
N ASP A 140 5.02 -5.49 -14.63
CA ASP A 140 6.37 -5.05 -14.95
C ASP A 140 6.46 -3.54 -14.75
N ILE A 141 7.56 -3.08 -14.14
CA ILE A 141 7.84 -1.66 -13.92
C ILE A 141 9.06 -1.29 -14.78
N GLY A 142 8.84 -0.37 -15.72
CA GLY A 142 9.88 0.15 -16.60
C GLY A 142 11.00 0.90 -15.86
N ARG A 143 12.10 1.16 -16.56
CA ARG A 143 13.24 1.93 -16.01
C ARG A 143 12.79 3.33 -15.62
N GLY A 144 13.00 3.71 -14.36
CA GLY A 144 12.58 4.99 -13.81
C GLY A 144 11.06 5.23 -13.83
N GLU A 145 10.28 4.19 -14.15
CA GLU A 145 8.82 4.27 -14.17
C GLU A 145 8.28 4.26 -12.75
N THR A 146 7.23 5.04 -12.52
CA THR A 146 6.47 5.02 -11.27
C THR A 146 5.08 4.50 -11.60
N ARG A 147 4.63 3.53 -10.81
CA ARG A 147 3.28 2.98 -10.89
C ARG A 147 2.56 3.12 -9.57
N ILE A 148 1.25 3.21 -9.65
CA ILE A 148 0.38 3.35 -8.50
C ILE A 148 -0.47 2.09 -8.36
N GLY A 149 -0.71 1.68 -7.13
CA GLY A 149 -1.61 0.59 -6.78
C GLY A 149 -2.46 0.97 -5.58
N GLN A 150 -3.52 0.20 -5.34
CA GLN A 150 -4.32 0.27 -4.12
C GLN A 150 -4.28 -1.09 -3.42
N ILE A 151 -4.31 -1.08 -2.09
CA ILE A 151 -4.38 -2.28 -1.24
C ILE A 151 -5.36 -2.02 -0.10
N GLY A 152 -6.24 -2.97 0.16
CA GLY A 152 -7.08 -3.00 1.36
C GLY A 152 -6.37 -3.74 2.49
N PHE A 153 -6.58 -3.29 3.73
CA PHE A 153 -6.21 -4.03 4.94
C PHE A 153 -7.43 -4.09 5.85
N GLU A 154 -7.94 -5.28 6.14
CA GLU A 154 -9.07 -5.41 7.08
C GLU A 154 -8.63 -5.16 8.51
N ILE A 155 -9.31 -4.22 9.16
CA ILE A 155 -9.12 -3.88 10.56
C ILE A 155 -10.48 -3.91 11.24
N ASP A 156 -10.52 -4.51 12.43
CA ASP A 156 -11.73 -4.63 13.24
C ASP A 156 -12.23 -3.24 13.67
N GLU A 157 -13.53 -2.96 13.48
CA GLU A 157 -14.14 -1.66 13.82
C GLU A 157 -14.01 -1.34 15.31
N THR A 158 -13.89 -2.36 16.14
CA THR A 158 -13.71 -2.21 17.59
C THR A 158 -12.31 -1.73 17.98
N VAL A 159 -11.34 -1.83 17.06
CA VAL A 159 -9.95 -1.48 17.32
C VAL A 159 -9.71 -0.01 17.00
N GLN A 160 -9.41 0.77 18.04
CA GLN A 160 -8.87 2.11 17.88
C GLN A 160 -7.38 2.02 17.53
N ALA A 161 -7.08 2.05 16.23
CA ALA A 161 -5.74 1.91 15.70
C ALA A 161 -5.05 3.29 15.49
N THR A 162 -3.81 3.40 15.92
CA THR A 162 -2.93 4.55 15.69
C THR A 162 -1.57 4.11 15.14
N ASP A 163 -0.66 5.06 14.87
CA ASP A 163 0.74 4.78 14.47
C ASP A 163 0.88 3.83 13.29
N PHE A 164 0.11 4.09 12.22
CA PHE A 164 0.11 3.27 11.02
C PHE A 164 1.45 3.28 10.30
N GLY A 165 1.87 2.11 9.82
CA GLY A 165 3.01 1.98 8.94
C GLY A 165 2.82 0.91 7.88
N LEU A 166 3.31 1.17 6.67
CA LEU A 166 3.34 0.21 5.59
C LEU A 166 4.63 -0.61 5.73
N CYS A 167 4.50 -1.92 5.78
CA CYS A 167 5.58 -2.87 5.95
C CYS A 167 5.69 -3.78 4.73
N ALA A 168 6.91 -4.15 4.36
CA ALA A 168 7.15 -5.03 3.21
C ALA A 168 8.25 -6.05 3.53
N PRO A 169 8.14 -7.28 3.01
CA PRO A 169 9.22 -8.27 3.11
C PRO A 169 10.48 -7.79 2.36
N THR A 170 11.63 -8.24 2.84
CA THR A 170 12.94 -8.07 2.20
C THR A 170 13.57 -9.42 1.86
N ARG A 171 14.75 -9.41 1.24
CA ARG A 171 15.49 -10.64 0.93
C ARG A 171 15.95 -11.35 2.19
N GLU A 172 16.27 -10.58 3.21
CA GLU A 172 16.77 -11.04 4.50
C GLU A 172 15.63 -11.58 5.35
N GLU A 173 14.42 -11.02 5.23
CA GLU A 173 13.27 -11.40 6.02
C GLU A 173 11.97 -11.32 5.21
N PHE A 174 11.37 -12.48 4.96
CA PHE A 174 10.19 -12.63 4.11
C PHE A 174 9.07 -13.47 4.73
N TYR A 175 9.26 -13.97 5.97
CA TYR A 175 8.27 -14.84 6.64
C TYR A 175 7.55 -14.14 7.78
N SER A 176 8.22 -13.22 8.48
CA SER A 176 7.76 -12.71 9.77
C SER A 176 7.46 -11.20 9.69
N PRO A 177 6.18 -10.79 9.61
CA PRO A 177 5.80 -9.39 9.48
C PRO A 177 6.36 -8.46 10.57
N SER A 178 6.54 -8.96 11.79
CA SER A 178 7.12 -8.20 12.92
C SER A 178 8.58 -7.78 12.70
N PHE A 179 9.28 -8.39 11.74
CA PHE A 179 10.66 -8.05 11.40
C PHE A 179 10.77 -7.30 10.06
N PHE A 180 9.66 -7.08 9.36
CA PHE A 180 9.67 -6.32 8.11
C PHE A 180 10.01 -4.84 8.38
N PRO A 181 10.80 -4.19 7.51
CA PRO A 181 10.93 -2.75 7.54
C PRO A 181 9.57 -2.10 7.28
N CYS A 182 9.28 -1.05 8.04
CA CYS A 182 8.04 -0.30 7.91
C CYS A 182 8.32 1.20 7.80
N THR A 183 7.57 1.87 6.94
CA THR A 183 7.53 3.34 6.86
C THR A 183 6.20 3.85 7.39
N ALA A 184 6.23 4.93 8.18
CA ALA A 184 5.02 5.55 8.69
C ALA A 184 4.27 6.26 7.56
N PHE A 185 2.94 6.26 7.64
CA PHE A 185 2.11 7.06 6.75
C PHE A 185 0.99 7.77 7.51
N LYS A 186 0.43 8.80 6.89
CA LYS A 186 -0.66 9.56 7.51
C LYS A 186 -1.86 8.65 7.71
N ALA A 187 -2.32 8.53 8.96
CA ALA A 187 -3.55 7.83 9.29
C ALA A 187 -4.73 8.42 8.49
N PRO A 188 -5.71 7.59 8.11
CA PRO A 188 -6.95 8.07 7.53
C PRO A 188 -7.68 8.97 8.54
N ASP A 189 -8.38 9.99 8.03
CA ASP A 189 -9.21 10.85 8.86
C ASP A 189 -10.53 10.12 9.20
N GLY A 190 -10.96 10.21 10.47
CA GLY A 190 -12.19 9.57 10.95
C GLY A 190 -11.99 8.19 11.58
N PRO A 191 -13.02 7.66 12.27
CA PRO A 191 -12.97 6.31 12.81
C PRO A 191 -12.97 5.29 11.66
N ALA A 192 -12.39 4.11 11.95
CA ALA A 192 -12.69 2.90 11.19
C ALA A 192 -14.20 2.72 11.25
#